data_AF-A0A5S3VT08-F1
#
_entry.id   AF-A0A5S3VT08-F1
#
_cell.length_a   1.000
_cell.length_b   1.000
_cell.length_c   1.000
_cell.angle_alpha   90.00
_cell.angle_beta   90.00
_cell.angle_gamma   90.00
#
_symmetry.space_group_name_H-M   'P 1'
#
loop_
_entity.id
_entity.type
_entity.pdbx_description
1 polymer ?
#
loop_
_entity_poly.entity_id
_entity_poly.type
_entity_poly.pdbx_seq_one_letter_code
_entity_poly.pdbx_strand_id
1 'polypeptide(L)' 'LHLILLIFLLILTGCAQQLPQQNVAQDWQSRLKQQKNWQARGKLAFIAPDNRQSANFNWYLKEDKQNLIL' A
#
# COMPACT_ATOMS: atom_id res chain seq x y z
N LEU A 1 2.51 -11.01 -47.12
CA LEU A 1 3.27 -11.77 -46.10
C LEU A 1 4.07 -10.85 -45.17
N HIS A 2 4.96 -9.99 -45.69
CA HIS A 2 5.78 -9.09 -44.87
C HIS A 2 5.00 -8.10 -43.98
N LEU A 3 3.88 -7.54 -44.46
CA LEU A 3 3.04 -6.63 -43.68
C LEU A 3 2.38 -7.32 -42.47
N ILE A 4 1.94 -8.58 -42.64
CA ILE A 4 1.32 -9.37 -41.58
C ILE A 4 2.35 -9.71 -40.50
N LEU A 5 3.59 -10.02 -40.90
CA LEU A 5 4.70 -10.25 -39.97
C LEU A 5 5.02 -8.99 -39.15
N LEU A 6 5.04 -7.82 -39.78
CA LEU A 6 5.27 -6.54 -39.11
C LEU A 6 4.18 -6.23 -38.08
N ILE A 7 2.91 -6.43 -38.44
CA ILE A 7 1.78 -6.23 -37.53
C ILE A 7 1.88 -7.20 -36.34
N PHE A 8 2.23 -8.47 -36.58
CA PHE A 8 2.41 -9.46 -35.53
C PHE A 8 3.53 -9.07 -34.55
N LEU A 9 4.67 -8.58 -35.06
CA LEU A 9 5.79 -8.11 -34.23
C LEU A 9 5.42 -6.89 -33.38
N LEU A 10 4.61 -5.96 -33.91
CA LEU A 10 4.15 -4.78 -33.18
C LEU A 10 3.20 -5.12 -32.02
N ILE A 11 2.41 -6.19 -32.15
CA ILE A 11 1.48 -6.63 -31.10
C ILE A 11 2.23 -7.31 -29.94
N LEU A 12 3.37 -7.98 -30.21
CA LEU A 12 4.14 -8.71 -29.20
C LEU A 12 4.89 -7.78 -28.22
N THR A 13 5.31 -6.59 -28.65
CA THR A 13 6.08 -5.66 -27.78
C THR A 13 5.22 -4.97 -26.72
N GLY A 14 3.90 -4.91 -26.90
CA GLY A 14 2.96 -4.33 -25.92
C GLY A 14 2.81 -5.15 -24.63
N CYS A 15 3.11 -6.45 -24.66
CA CYS A 15 2.95 -7.33 -23.49
C CYS A 15 4.18 -7.36 -22.56
N ALA A 16 5.31 -6.77 -22.97
CA ALA A 16 6.55 -6.77 -22.18
C ALA A 16 6.72 -5.53 -21.28
N GLN A 17 5.67 -4.70 -21.14
CA GLN A 17 5.72 -3.53 -20.27
C GLN A 17 5.76 -3.99 -18.81
N GLN A 18 6.97 -4.15 -18.28
CA GLN A 18 7.21 -4.40 -16.86
C GLN A 18 6.62 -3.22 -16.09
N LEU A 19 5.69 -3.50 -15.18
CA LEU A 19 5.24 -2.50 -14.23
C LEU A 19 6.50 -1.96 -13.52
N PRO A 20 6.58 -0.64 -13.27
CA PRO A 20 7.71 -0.09 -12.54
C PRO A 20 7.80 -0.83 -11.21
N GLN A 21 8.87 -1.60 -11.06
CA GLN A 21 9.14 -2.31 -9.83
C GLN A 21 9.24 -1.24 -8.75
N GLN A 22 8.33 -1.27 -7.79
CA GLN A 22 8.40 -0.37 -6.64
C GLN A 22 9.72 -0.67 -5.94
N ASN A 23 10.71 0.19 -6.16
CA ASN A 23 11.97 0.15 -5.43
C ASN A 23 11.66 0.55 -4.00
N VAL A 24 11.25 -0.43 -3.19
CA VAL A 24 11.17 -0.26 -1.75
C VAL A 24 12.59 0.03 -1.29
N ALA A 25 12.81 1.23 -0.76
CA ALA A 25 14.12 1.65 -0.28
C ALA A 25 14.64 0.62 0.73
N GLN A 26 15.84 0.08 0.54
CA GLN A 26 16.39 -1.00 1.39
C GLN A 26 16.46 -0.62 2.88
N ASP A 27 16.49 0.68 3.19
CA ASP A 27 16.58 1.23 4.53
C ASP A 27 15.22 1.63 5.13
N TRP A 28 14.09 1.23 4.53
CA TRP A 28 12.75 1.63 4.96
C TRP A 28 12.49 1.32 6.45
N GLN A 29 12.91 0.16 6.96
CA GLN A 29 12.74 -0.17 8.38
C GLN A 29 13.50 0.81 9.29
N SER A 30 14.72 1.19 8.91
CA SER A 30 15.54 2.14 9.67
C SER A 30 14.87 3.51 9.72
N ARG A 31 14.35 3.98 8.57
CA ARG A 31 13.61 5.24 8.48
C ARG A 31 12.35 5.24 9.34
N LEU A 32 11.59 4.15 9.37
CA LEU A 32 10.42 4.02 10.24
C LEU A 32 10.82 4.02 11.72
N LYS A 33 11.89 3.31 12.11
CA LYS A 33 12.36 3.28 13.51
C LYS A 33 12.78 4.66 14.04
N GLN A 34 13.19 5.59 13.17
CA GLN A 34 13.55 6.96 13.55
C GLN A 34 12.34 7.89 13.70
N GLN A 35 11.15 7.50 13.22
CA GLN A 35 9.95 8.32 13.34
C GLN A 35 9.39 8.27 14.77
N LYS A 36 9.22 9.45 15.37
CA LYS A 36 8.65 9.62 16.72
C LYS A 36 7.19 10.08 16.71
N ASN A 37 6.67 10.42 15.54
CA ASN A 37 5.35 10.99 15.35
C ASN A 37 4.59 10.16 14.32
N TRP A 38 3.47 9.60 14.74
CA TRP A 38 2.62 8.79 13.89
C TRP A 38 1.17 9.21 14.01
N GLN A 39 0.44 9.08 12.91
CA GLN A 39 -1.00 9.30 12.89
C GLN A 39 -1.64 8.28 11.94
N ALA A 40 -2.82 7.78 12.32
CA ALA A 40 -3.64 6.93 11.48
C ALA A 40 -5.10 7.26 11.73
N ARG A 41 -5.89 7.35 10.66
CA ARG A 41 -7.32 7.66 10.73
C ARG A 41 -8.07 6.80 9.72
N GLY A 42 -9.27 6.37 10.06
CA GLY A 42 -10.07 5.56 9.14
C GLY A 42 -11.21 4.84 9.82
N LYS A 43 -11.54 3.65 9.32
CA LYS A 43 -12.55 2.76 9.88
C LYS A 43 -11.87 1.48 10.36
N LEU A 44 -12.16 1.08 11.60
CA LEU A 44 -11.82 -0.24 12.14
C LEU A 44 -13.06 -1.10 12.14
N ALA A 45 -12.90 -2.37 11.77
CA ALA A 45 -13.96 -3.37 11.85
C ALA A 45 -13.50 -4.50 12.79
N PHE A 46 -14.30 -4.76 13.81
CA PHE A 46 -14.18 -5.93 14.67
C PHE A 46 -15.13 -6.99 14.14
N ILE A 47 -14.57 -8.12 13.70
CA ILE A 47 -15.33 -9.22 13.12
C ILE A 47 -15.14 -10.44 14.03
N ALA A 48 -16.22 -10.85 14.69
CA ALA A 48 -16.34 -12.09 15.43
C ALA A 48 -17.37 -12.99 14.72
N PRO A 49 -17.40 -14.31 14.98
CA PRO A 49 -18.33 -15.24 14.33
C PRO A 49 -19.80 -14.77 14.35
N ASP A 50 -20.26 -14.26 15.49
CA ASP A 50 -21.66 -13.89 15.71
C ASP A 50 -21.91 -12.38 15.72
N ASN A 51 -20.86 -11.56 15.57
CA ASN A 51 -21.00 -10.11 15.71
C ASN A 51 -19.96 -9.35 14.87
N ARG A 52 -20.42 -8.30 14.19
CA ARG A 52 -19.58 -7.39 13.42
C ARG A 52 -19.82 -5.97 13.89
N GLN A 53 -18.79 -5.35 14.45
CA GLN A 53 -18.82 -3.95 14.83
C GLN A 53 -17.86 -3.15 13.95
N SER A 54 -18.18 -1.90 13.68
CA SER A 54 -17.30 -1.00 12.97
C SER A 54 -17.32 0.36 13.66
N ALA A 55 -16.14 0.95 13.84
CA ALA A 55 -15.96 2.26 14.42
C ALA A 55 -15.11 3.11 13.47
N ASN A 56 -15.29 4.42 13.50
CA ASN A 56 -14.24 5.29 12.99
C ASN A 56 -13.08 5.25 13.98
N PHE A 57 -11.90 5.65 13.57
CA PHE A 57 -10.82 5.83 14.52
C PHE A 57 -9.93 7.01 14.14
N ASN A 58 -9.39 7.64 15.16
CA ASN A 58 -8.32 8.61 15.05
C ASN A 58 -7.25 8.24 16.09
N TRP A 59 -6.08 7.87 15.61
CA TRP A 59 -4.96 7.45 16.42
C TRP A 59 -3.76 8.36 16.18
N TYR A 60 -3.05 8.69 17.25
CA TYR A 60 -1.79 9.39 17.18
C TYR A 60 -0.80 8.88 18.24
N LEU A 61 0.48 8.90 17.86
CA LEU A 61 1.62 8.65 18.73
C LEU A 61 2.58 9.83 18.59
N LYS A 62 2.94 10.48 19.69
CA LYS A 62 3.90 11.58 19.73
C LYS A 62 4.83 11.39 20.91
N GLU A 63 6.11 11.16 20.65
CA GLU A 63 7.14 11.01 21.70
C GLU A 63 6.71 9.97 22.76
N ASP A 64 6.36 8.78 22.31
CA ASP A 64 5.89 7.65 23.14
C ASP A 64 4.55 7.86 23.87
N LYS A 65 3.87 9.00 23.65
CA LYS A 65 2.50 9.23 24.12
C LYS A 65 1.50 8.84 23.05
N GLN A 66 0.71 7.82 23.35
CA GLN A 66 -0.35 7.31 22.48
C GLN A 66 -1.73 7.84 22.89
N ASN A 67 -2.59 8.07 21.91
CA ASN A 67 -4.02 8.27 22.12
C ASN A 67 -4.82 7.64 20.98
N LEU A 68 -5.98 7.09 21.31
CA LEU A 68 -6.92 6.49 20.38
C LEU A 68 -8.33 6.98 20.69
N ILE A 69 -9.02 7.46 19.66
CA ILE A 69 -10.42 7.86 19.69
C ILE A 69 -11.17 6.96 18.69
N LEU A 70 -12.34 6.44 19.10
CA LEU A 70 -13.21 5.56 18.31
C LEU A 70 -14.57 6.22 18.05
#